data_AF-A0A5C7M188-F1
#
_entry.id   AF-A0A5C7M188-F1
#
_cell.length_a   1.000
_cell.length_b   1.000
_cell.length_c   1.000
_cell.angle_alpha   90.00
_cell.angle_beta   90.00
_cell.angle_gamma   90.00
#
_symmetry.space_group_name_H-M   'P 1'
#
loop_
_entity.id
_entity.type
_entity.pdbx_description
1 polymer ?
#
loop_
_entity_poly.entity_id
_entity_poly.type
_entity_poly.pdbx_seq_one_letter_code
_entity_poly.pdbx_strand_id
1 'polypeptide(L)'
;MLDSLRFVQGAVAKKDFVPSLTHFRIQGGTIRGYNGMLALCCPIDLDLDCSPKALSFVKAIQTCKETIQLHMTPAGRLSVKSGKFKALVDCIPDEYPSVEPEGEVMPL
;
A
#
# COMPACT_ATOMS: atom_id res chain seq x y z
N MET A 1 -3.01 -11.80 0.63
CA MET A 1 -2.56 -10.47 0.15
C MET A 1 -3.72 -9.63 -0.40
N LEU A 2 -4.46 -10.07 -1.43
CA LEU A 2 -5.52 -9.23 -2.03
C LEU A 2 -6.58 -8.76 -1.03
N ASP A 3 -6.99 -9.62 -0.09
CA ASP A 3 -7.98 -9.26 0.94
C ASP A 3 -7.45 -8.19 1.89
N SER A 4 -6.19 -8.29 2.32
CA SER A 4 -5.50 -7.26 3.11
C SER A 4 -5.50 -5.91 2.38
N LEU A 5 -5.19 -5.92 1.07
CA LEU A 5 -5.22 -4.72 0.25
C LEU A 5 -6.61 -4.11 0.16
N ARG A 6 -7.65 -4.93 -0.06
CA ARG A 6 -9.05 -4.46 -0.12
C ARG A 6 -9.53 -3.91 1.21
N PHE A 7 -9.09 -4.51 2.33
CA PHE A 7 -9.39 -4.02 3.66
C PHE A 7 -8.82 -2.61 3.86
N VAL A 8 -7.51 -2.42 3.68
CA VAL A 8 -6.90 -1.09 3.87
C VAL A 8 -7.28 -0.08 2.79
N GLN A 9 -7.72 -0.54 1.60
CA GLN A 9 -8.22 0.33 0.53
C GLN A 9 -9.43 1.16 0.97
N GLY A 10 -10.23 0.68 1.92
CA GLY A 10 -11.35 1.44 2.48
C GLY A 10 -10.93 2.77 3.12
N ALA A 11 -9.66 2.88 3.54
CA ALA A 11 -9.06 4.07 4.13
C ALA A 11 -8.17 4.84 3.14
N VAL A 12 -8.26 4.63 1.82
CA VAL A 12 -7.47 5.39 0.84
C VAL A 12 -8.34 6.40 0.10
N ALA A 13 -7.87 7.64 -0.04
CA ALA A 13 -8.57 8.66 -0.81
C ALA A 13 -8.59 8.33 -2.31
N LYS A 14 -9.73 8.57 -2.98
CA LYS A 14 -9.84 8.37 -4.44
C LYS A 14 -9.16 9.49 -5.23
N LYS A 15 -9.26 10.72 -4.72
CA LYS A 15 -8.65 11.95 -5.21
C LYS A 15 -8.38 12.83 -3.99
N ASP A 16 -7.21 13.44 -3.94
CA ASP A 16 -6.82 14.32 -2.84
C ASP A 16 -5.76 15.32 -3.32
N PHE A 17 -5.65 16.45 -2.61
CA PHE A 17 -4.58 17.42 -2.83
C PHE A 17 -3.25 16.95 -2.24
N VAL A 18 -3.29 16.12 -1.20
CA VAL A 18 -2.13 15.45 -0.62
C VAL A 18 -1.92 14.13 -1.37
N PRO A 19 -0.93 14.03 -2.28
CA PRO A 19 -0.86 12.90 -3.20
C PRO A 19 -0.63 11.56 -2.47
N SER A 20 0.06 11.56 -1.32
CA SER A 20 0.31 10.36 -0.51
C SER A 20 -0.97 9.70 0.01
N LEU A 21 -2.07 10.45 0.22
CA LEU A 21 -3.37 9.90 0.65
C LEU A 21 -4.06 9.02 -0.40
N THR A 22 -3.59 9.04 -1.64
CA THR A 22 -4.07 8.16 -2.72
C THR A 22 -3.18 6.92 -2.92
N HIS A 23 -2.16 6.76 -2.08
CA HIS A 23 -1.21 5.66 -2.06
C HIS A 23 -1.41 4.81 -0.80
N PHE A 24 -0.90 3.59 -0.83
CA PHE A 24 -0.66 2.83 0.40
C PHE A 24 0.69 3.23 1.00
N ARG A 25 0.88 2.90 2.27
CA ARG A 25 2.21 2.84 2.89
C ARG A 25 2.54 1.39 3.20
N ILE A 26 3.62 0.86 2.64
CA ILE A 26 4.15 -0.45 3.00
C ILE A 26 5.47 -0.25 3.73
N GLN A 27 5.55 -0.75 4.96
CA GLN A 27 6.74 -0.67 5.80
C GLN A 27 6.64 -1.67 6.97
N GLY A 28 7.76 -2.32 7.30
CA GLY A 28 7.88 -3.15 8.51
C GLY A 28 6.86 -4.30 8.57
N GLY A 29 6.61 -4.98 7.44
CA GLY A 29 5.64 -6.08 7.38
C GLY A 29 4.19 -5.64 7.51
N THR A 30 3.88 -4.35 7.32
CA THR A 30 2.51 -3.82 7.36
C THR A 30 2.19 -3.05 6.10
N ILE A 31 0.91 -3.02 5.75
CA ILE A 31 0.35 -2.08 4.78
C ILE A 31 -0.70 -1.21 5.45
N ARG A 32 -0.68 0.09 5.13
CA ARG A 32 -1.56 1.10 5.70
C ARG A 32 -2.24 1.91 4.59
N GLY A 33 -3.46 2.33 4.87
CA GLY A 33 -4.20 3.34 4.11
C GLY A 33 -4.66 4.45 5.05
N TYR A 34 -4.60 5.69 4.59
CA TYR A 34 -5.14 6.86 5.27
C TYR A 34 -5.78 7.83 4.27
N ASN A 35 -6.94 8.40 4.63
CA ASN A 35 -7.73 9.29 3.77
C ASN A 35 -7.99 10.67 4.38
N GLY A 36 -7.23 11.06 5.41
CA GLY A 36 -7.44 12.32 6.14
C GLY A 36 -8.40 12.21 7.33
N MET A 37 -9.13 11.10 7.47
CA MET A 37 -10.12 10.90 8.54
C MET A 37 -10.00 9.53 9.23
N LEU A 38 -9.74 8.48 8.45
CA LEU A 38 -9.63 7.10 8.92
C LEU A 38 -8.32 6.50 8.45
N ALA A 39 -7.59 5.87 9.37
CA ALA A 39 -6.43 5.05 9.07
C ALA A 39 -6.77 3.57 9.29
N LEU A 40 -6.38 2.71 8.35
CA LEU A 40 -6.44 1.25 8.50
C LEU A 40 -5.05 0.66 8.27
N CYS A 41 -4.67 -0.30 9.10
CA CYS A 41 -3.41 -1.03 9.03
C CYS A 41 -3.69 -2.54 9.02
N CYS A 42 -2.91 -3.29 8.24
CA CYS A 42 -3.00 -4.74 8.19
C CYS A 42 -1.59 -5.33 8.06
N PRO A 43 -1.25 -6.41 8.79
CA PRO A 43 0.01 -7.13 8.57
C PRO A 43 0.02 -7.80 7.20
N ILE A 44 1.17 -7.78 6.53
CA ILE A 44 1.43 -8.48 5.27
C ILE A 44 2.84 -9.08 5.29
N ASP A 45 2.99 -10.24 4.63
CA ASP A 45 4.29 -10.89 4.45
C ASP A 45 5.06 -10.23 3.29
N LEU A 46 5.47 -8.98 3.50
CA LEU A 46 6.23 -8.19 2.55
C LEU A 46 7.25 -7.32 3.28
N ASP A 47 8.52 -7.53 2.97
CA ASP A 47 9.64 -6.74 3.47
C ASP A 47 10.06 -5.71 2.42
N LEU A 48 9.21 -4.69 2.22
CA LEU A 48 9.50 -3.54 1.37
C LEU A 48 9.17 -2.25 2.12
N ASP A 49 9.88 -1.18 1.76
CA ASP A 49 9.60 0.18 2.20
C ASP A 49 9.24 1.02 0.97
N CYS A 50 7.94 1.20 0.70
CA CYS A 50 7.47 1.97 -0.45
C CYS A 50 6.01 2.43 -0.30
N SER A 51 5.62 3.38 -1.16
CA SER A 51 4.27 3.96 -1.15
C SER A 51 3.62 3.84 -2.53
N PRO A 52 3.08 2.66 -2.92
CA PRO A 52 2.53 2.43 -4.26
C PRO A 52 1.11 3.00 -4.42
N LYS A 53 0.77 3.44 -5.65
CA LYS A 53 -0.56 3.96 -5.98
C LYS A 53 -1.61 2.89 -5.73
N ALA A 54 -2.53 3.14 -4.81
CA ALA A 54 -3.36 2.10 -4.24
C ALA A 54 -4.22 1.37 -5.26
N LEU A 55 -4.99 2.10 -6.07
CA LEU A 55 -5.87 1.51 -7.08
C LEU A 55 -5.10 0.70 -8.14
N SER A 56 -3.95 1.19 -8.58
CA SER A 56 -3.10 0.50 -9.55
C SER A 56 -2.52 -0.78 -8.94
N PHE A 57 -2.10 -0.73 -7.68
CA PHE A 57 -1.56 -1.88 -6.97
C PHE A 57 -2.62 -2.97 -6.76
N VAL A 58 -3.81 -2.61 -6.25
CA VAL A 58 -4.91 -3.57 -6.05
C VAL A 58 -5.27 -4.26 -7.38
N LYS A 59 -5.39 -3.51 -8.47
CA LYS A 59 -5.69 -4.07 -9.80
C LYS A 59 -4.59 -4.99 -10.32
N ALA A 60 -3.33 -4.63 -10.11
CA ALA A 60 -2.20 -5.47 -10.51
C ALA A 60 -2.20 -6.80 -9.73
N ILE A 61 -2.39 -6.76 -8.42
CA ILE A 61 -2.45 -7.96 -7.57
C ILE A 61 -3.69 -8.80 -7.90
N GLN A 62 -4.84 -8.19 -8.17
CA GLN A 62 -6.05 -8.90 -8.59
C GLN A 62 -5.88 -9.66 -9.92
N THR A 63 -4.99 -9.17 -10.79
CA THR A 63 -4.72 -9.80 -12.10
C THR A 63 -3.75 -10.97 -12.00
N CYS A 64 -2.98 -11.06 -10.90
CA CYS A 64 -2.03 -12.13 -10.67
C CYS A 64 -2.76 -13.44 -10.36
N LYS A 65 -2.42 -14.51 -11.10
CA LYS A 65 -3.01 -15.85 -10.94
C LYS A 65 -2.00 -16.89 -10.44
N GLU A 66 -0.72 -16.59 -10.56
CA GLU A 66 0.40 -17.42 -10.13
C GLU A 66 1.15 -16.72 -8.99
N THR A 67 2.28 -17.29 -8.55
CA THR A 67 3.18 -16.68 -7.57
C THR A 67 3.52 -15.24 -7.97
N ILE A 68 3.39 -14.33 -7.00
CA ILE A 68 3.61 -12.90 -7.19
C ILE A 68 5.05 -12.57 -6.79
N GLN A 69 5.77 -11.90 -7.68
CA GLN A 69 7.09 -11.33 -7.41
C GLN A 69 6.97 -9.81 -7.35
N LEU A 70 7.44 -9.23 -6.25
CA LEU A 70 7.44 -7.80 -5.99
C LEU A 70 8.86 -7.31 -5.76
N HIS A 71 9.24 -6.24 -6.45
CA HIS A 71 10.50 -5.54 -6.19
C HIS A 71 10.41 -4.08 -6.61
N MET A 72 11.18 -3.22 -5.92
CA MET A 72 11.37 -1.83 -6.34
C MET A 72 12.33 -1.77 -7.52
N THR A 73 11.94 -1.04 -8.55
CA THR A 73 12.80 -0.77 -9.72
C THR A 73 13.73 0.41 -9.43
N PRO A 74 14.87 0.53 -10.14
CA PRO A 74 15.76 1.70 -10.00
C PRO A 74 15.10 3.03 -10.34
N ALA A 75 14.02 3.00 -11.12
CA ALA A 75 13.22 4.17 -11.48
C ALA A 75 12.15 4.55 -10.42
N GLY A 76 12.19 3.94 -9.23
CA GLY A 76 11.28 4.27 -8.13
C GLY A 76 9.86 3.69 -8.25
N ARG A 77 9.62 2.75 -9.16
CA ARG A 77 8.31 2.10 -9.35
C ARG A 77 8.31 0.69 -8.77
N LEU A 78 7.17 0.24 -8.23
CA LEU A 78 6.99 -1.13 -7.77
C LEU A 78 6.64 -2.04 -8.94
N SER A 79 7.52 -3.00 -9.25
CA SER A 79 7.25 -4.02 -10.26
C SER A 79 6.46 -5.17 -9.66
N VAL A 80 5.28 -5.44 -10.21
CA VAL A 80 4.41 -6.59 -9.89
C VAL A 80 4.48 -7.58 -11.05
N LYS A 81 4.98 -8.78 -10.80
CA LYS A 81 5.09 -9.84 -11.82
C LYS A 81 4.42 -11.13 -11.34
N SER A 82 3.72 -11.81 -12.23
CA SER A 82 3.10 -13.13 -12.00
C SER A 82 3.06 -13.89 -13.31
N GLY A 83 3.89 -14.94 -13.44
CA GLY A 83 4.10 -15.63 -14.72
C GLY A 83 4.53 -14.67 -15.85
N LYS A 84 3.69 -14.57 -16.90
CA LYS A 84 3.88 -13.65 -18.04
C LYS A 84 3.37 -12.23 -17.78
N PHE A 85 2.52 -12.04 -16.77
CA PHE A 85 1.98 -10.74 -16.43
C PHE A 85 3.05 -9.89 -15.74
N LYS A 86 3.16 -8.62 -16.16
CA LYS A 86 4.02 -7.61 -15.54
C LYS A 86 3.28 -6.28 -15.53
N ALA A 87 3.24 -5.64 -14.37
CA ALA A 87 2.78 -4.28 -14.18
C ALA A 87 3.83 -3.47 -13.42
N LEU A 88 3.94 -2.18 -13.77
CA LEU A 88 4.72 -1.22 -13.01
C LEU A 88 3.73 -0.28 -12.32
N VAL A 89 3.78 -0.24 -11.00
CA VAL A 89 2.95 0.61 -10.16
C VAL A 89 3.79 1.79 -9.72
N ASP A 90 3.29 3.00 -9.98
CA ASP A 90 3.95 4.21 -9.53
C ASP A 90 3.97 4.26 -8.01
N CYS A 91 5.14 4.61 -7.45
CA CYS A 91 5.29 4.91 -6.04
C CYS A 91 5.61 6.39 -5.89
N ILE A 92 5.19 6.93 -4.76
CA ILE A 92 5.50 8.30 -4.39
C ILE A 92 6.66 8.32 -3.38
N PRO A 93 7.65 9.22 -3.53
CA PRO A 93 8.74 9.37 -2.57
C PRO A 93 8.33 10.22 -1.35
N ASP A 94 7.22 10.95 -1.46
CA ASP A 94 6.70 11.83 -0.42
C ASP A 94 6.44 11.09 0.90
N GLU A 95 6.59 11.84 1.98
CA GLU A 95 6.30 11.36 3.32
C GLU A 95 4.83 10.94 3.43
N TYR A 96 4.62 9.75 4.00
CA TYR A 96 3.29 9.26 4.29
C TYR A 96 2.87 9.77 5.67
N PRO A 97 1.67 10.34 5.82
CA PRO A 97 1.23 10.85 7.11
C PRO A 97 1.25 9.73 8.17
N SER A 98 2.02 9.95 9.23
CA SER A 98 2.02 9.06 10.40
C SER A 98 0.88 9.48 11.31
N VAL A 99 -0.21 8.73 11.26
CA VAL A 99 -1.37 8.94 12.13
C VAL A 99 -1.48 7.75 13.06
N GLU A 100 -1.39 8.03 14.35
CA GLU A 100 -1.52 7.04 15.42
C GLU A 100 -2.73 7.37 16.29
N PRO A 101 -3.31 6.37 16.97
CA PRO A 101 -4.35 6.62 17.96
C PRO A 101 -3.83 7.56 19.06
N GLU A 102 -4.66 8.52 19.46
CA GLU A 102 -4.40 9.40 20.59
C GLU A 102 -5.12 8.90 21.85
N GLY A 103 -4.58 9.25 23.02
CA GLY A 103 -5.20 8.95 24.32
C GLY A 103 -4.32 8.07 25.22
N GLU A 104 -4.93 7.54 26.28
CA GLU A 104 -4.27 6.66 27.22
C GLU A 104 -4.19 5.23 26.68
N VAL A 105 -2.98 4.67 26.62
CA VAL A 105 -2.77 3.28 26.21
C VAL A 105 -3.07 2.38 27.40
N MET A 106 -4.19 1.66 27.31
CA MET A 106 -4.55 0.62 28.26
C MET A 106 -3.69 -0.63 28.01
N PRO A 107 -2.92 -1.13 29.00
CA PRO A 107 -2.24 -2.42 28.85
C PRO A 107 -3.28 -3.55 28.71
N LEU A 108 -2.95 -4.53 27.87
CA LEU A 108 -3.74 -5.76 27.65
C LEU A 108 -3.57 -6.75 28.81
#